data_AF-A0A934SLA6-F1
#
_entry.id   AF-A0A934SLA6-F1
#
_cell.length_a   1.000
_cell.length_b   1.000
_cell.length_c   1.000
_cell.angle_alpha   90.00
_cell.angle_beta   90.00
_cell.angle_gamma   90.00
#
_symmetry.space_group_name_H-M   'P 1'
#
loop_
_entity.id
_entity.type
_entity.pdbx_description
1 polymer ?
#
loop_
_entity_poly.entity_id
_entity_poly.type
_entity_poly.pdbx_seq_one_letter_code
_entity_poly.pdbx_strand_id
1 'polypeptide(L)'
;MSTARSLALLATVGVAALALSGCSAIGTVSSAASKVESCASIATTMSAASSDIAGSVTSMTTDPATALEKLKTVSADFHTAVGKLKNVDVKKAAETADASLTALVDKVEAVSANPASADTTALQDAATAVSDDFVAIGKVCTP
;
A
#
# COMPACT_ATOMS: atom_id res chain seq x y z
N MET A 1 -16.07 -9.02 63.85
CA MET A 1 -15.17 -10.17 64.07
C MET A 1 -15.85 -11.42 63.54
N SER A 2 -15.39 -11.98 62.42
CA SER A 2 -15.58 -13.39 62.10
C SER A 2 -14.57 -13.79 61.03
N THR A 3 -13.67 -14.64 61.49
CA THR A 3 -12.63 -15.37 60.81
C THR A 3 -13.27 -16.45 59.94
N ALA A 4 -12.86 -16.60 58.68
CA ALA A 4 -13.06 -17.86 57.97
C ALA A 4 -11.89 -18.12 57.02
N ARG A 5 -11.39 -19.34 57.17
CA ARG A 5 -10.08 -19.85 56.82
C ARG A 5 -10.28 -20.87 55.70
N SER A 6 -9.43 -20.77 54.69
CA SER A 6 -8.93 -21.88 53.86
C SER A 6 -9.81 -22.56 52.80
N LEU A 7 -9.18 -22.62 51.61
CA LEU A 7 -9.09 -23.72 50.64
C LEU A 7 -10.27 -23.96 49.69
N ALA A 8 -10.17 -23.35 48.51
CA ALA A 8 -10.56 -23.99 47.26
C ALA A 8 -9.49 -23.70 46.18
N LEU A 9 -8.53 -24.62 46.08
CA LEU A 9 -7.69 -24.82 44.90
C LEU A 9 -8.58 -25.37 43.78
N LEU A 10 -8.85 -24.58 42.75
CA LEU A 10 -9.23 -25.10 41.43
C LEU A 10 -8.45 -24.31 40.38
N ALA A 11 -7.62 -25.06 39.66
CA ALA A 11 -6.84 -24.60 38.55
C ALA A 11 -7.75 -24.21 37.37
N THR A 12 -7.66 -22.95 36.97
CA THR A 12 -7.99 -22.53 35.60
C THR A 12 -6.89 -21.57 35.16
N VAL A 13 -6.20 -21.96 34.09
CA VAL A 13 -5.26 -21.14 33.34
C VAL A 13 -6.04 -19.91 32.82
N GLY A 14 -6.10 -18.88 33.65
CA GLY A 14 -6.57 -17.55 33.26
C GLY A 14 -5.36 -16.77 32.79
N VAL A 15 -4.98 -16.95 31.51
CA VAL A 15 -4.09 -15.99 30.87
C VAL A 15 -4.82 -14.65 30.87
N ALA A 16 -4.15 -13.70 31.50
CA ALA A 16 -4.57 -12.35 31.76
C ALA A 16 -5.15 -11.67 30.52
N ALA A 17 -6.37 -11.17 30.69
CA ALA A 17 -6.69 -9.76 30.53
C ALA A 17 -5.69 -8.94 29.69
N LEU A 18 -5.81 -9.00 28.38
CA LEU A 18 -5.64 -7.82 27.53
C LEU A 18 -7.03 -7.40 27.08
N ALA A 19 -7.58 -6.50 27.88
CA ALA A 19 -8.73 -5.69 27.53
C ALA A 19 -8.38 -4.84 26.32
N LEU A 20 -8.76 -5.31 25.12
CA LEU A 20 -9.14 -4.43 24.02
C LEU A 20 -10.57 -4.82 23.66
N SER A 21 -11.51 -4.13 24.33
CA SER A 21 -12.93 -4.17 24.05
C SER A 21 -13.21 -3.98 22.57
N GLY A 22 -13.65 -5.05 21.89
CA GLY A 22 -14.15 -4.98 20.52
C GLY A 22 -13.81 -6.19 19.65
N CYS A 23 -14.19 -7.41 20.05
CA CYS A 23 -14.18 -8.53 19.13
C CYS A 23 -15.30 -9.54 19.43
N SER A 24 -16.52 -9.17 19.05
CA SER A 24 -17.60 -10.13 18.80
C SER A 24 -17.62 -10.44 17.29
N ALA A 25 -16.55 -11.03 16.76
CA ALA A 25 -16.55 -11.65 15.44
C ALA A 25 -15.31 -12.54 15.25
N ILE A 26 -15.40 -13.78 15.73
CA ILE A 26 -14.33 -14.79 15.66
C ILE A 26 -14.06 -15.28 14.21
N GLY A 27 -14.64 -14.63 13.19
CA GLY A 27 -14.32 -14.80 11.77
C GLY A 27 -13.64 -13.60 11.09
N THR A 28 -13.51 -12.43 11.74
CA THR A 28 -12.97 -11.19 11.13
C THR A 28 -11.55 -10.85 11.57
N VAL A 29 -10.99 -11.55 12.57
CA VAL A 29 -9.64 -11.27 13.10
C VAL A 29 -8.54 -11.59 12.08
N SER A 30 -8.68 -12.68 11.30
CA SER A 30 -7.71 -12.97 10.23
C SER A 30 -7.82 -11.95 9.09
N SER A 31 -9.02 -11.59 8.65
CA SER A 31 -9.19 -10.61 7.56
C SER A 31 -8.73 -9.21 7.96
N ALA A 32 -8.96 -8.80 9.21
CA ALA A 32 -8.46 -7.53 9.75
C ALA A 32 -6.94 -7.55 9.94
N ALA A 33 -6.36 -8.63 10.48
CA ALA A 33 -4.91 -8.77 10.59
C ALA A 33 -4.22 -8.78 9.22
N SER A 34 -4.75 -9.52 8.25
CA SER A 34 -4.25 -9.54 6.86
C SER A 34 -4.42 -8.19 6.18
N LYS A 35 -5.49 -7.44 6.47
CA LYS A 35 -5.68 -6.07 5.98
C LYS A 35 -4.61 -5.14 6.53
N VAL A 36 -4.38 -5.16 7.85
CA VAL A 36 -3.34 -4.35 8.51
C VAL A 36 -1.94 -4.67 7.95
N GLU A 37 -1.61 -5.96 7.80
CA GLU A 37 -0.32 -6.37 7.24
C GLU A 37 -0.17 -5.95 5.77
N SER A 38 -1.20 -6.17 4.95
CA SER A 38 -1.22 -5.75 3.53
C SER A 38 -1.09 -4.23 3.40
N CYS A 39 -1.78 -3.48 4.26
CA CYS A 39 -1.71 -2.02 4.31
C CYS A 39 -0.34 -1.50 4.76
N ALA A 40 0.30 -2.13 5.75
CA ALA A 40 1.64 -1.77 6.17
C ALA A 40 2.68 -2.07 5.07
N SER A 41 2.56 -3.23 4.42
CA SER A 41 3.43 -3.60 3.29
C SER A 41 3.30 -2.61 2.14
N ILE A 42 2.08 -2.32 1.69
CA ILE A 42 1.88 -1.43 0.53
C ILE A 42 2.24 0.02 0.86
N ALA A 43 1.98 0.49 2.08
CA ALA A 43 2.38 1.84 2.49
C ALA A 43 3.91 2.03 2.48
N THR A 44 4.67 0.99 2.84
CA THR A 44 6.14 1.00 2.76
C THR A 44 6.59 1.12 1.30
N THR A 45 5.99 0.31 0.41
CA THR A 45 6.29 0.38 -1.03
C THR A 45 5.90 1.74 -1.62
N MET A 46 4.74 2.29 -1.29
CA MET A 46 4.29 3.61 -1.76
C MET A 46 5.22 4.73 -1.29
N SER A 47 5.75 4.64 -0.06
CA SER A 47 6.70 5.63 0.47
C SER A 47 8.04 5.60 -0.26
N ALA A 48 8.55 4.39 -0.56
CA ALA A 48 9.75 4.20 -1.36
C ALA A 48 9.53 4.72 -2.79
N ALA A 49 8.44 4.29 -3.43
CA ALA A 49 8.03 4.74 -4.76
C ALA A 49 7.92 6.27 -4.83
N SER A 50 7.33 6.92 -3.83
CA SER A 50 7.20 8.39 -3.80
C SER A 50 8.56 9.08 -3.76
N SER A 51 9.51 8.52 -3.00
CA SER A 51 10.88 9.05 -2.91
C SER A 51 11.63 8.87 -4.23
N ASP A 52 11.47 7.72 -4.87
CA ASP A 52 12.11 7.41 -6.15
C ASP A 52 11.49 8.20 -7.31
N ILE A 53 10.17 8.38 -7.33
CA ILE A 53 9.46 9.24 -8.28
C ILE A 53 9.94 10.69 -8.12
N ALA A 54 10.01 11.23 -6.90
CA ALA A 54 10.50 12.58 -6.66
C ALA A 54 11.95 12.77 -7.15
N GLY A 55 12.81 11.78 -6.91
CA GLY A 55 14.17 11.74 -7.47
C GLY A 55 14.18 11.68 -9.00
N SER A 56 13.27 10.92 -9.60
CA SER A 56 13.15 10.75 -11.05
C SER A 56 12.65 12.01 -11.74
N VAL A 57 11.68 12.72 -11.16
CA VAL A 57 11.20 14.02 -11.67
C VAL A 57 12.34 15.04 -11.74
N THR A 58 13.20 15.06 -10.72
CA THR A 58 14.39 15.94 -10.72
C THR A 58 15.35 15.56 -11.85
N SER A 59 15.59 14.27 -12.06
CA SER A 59 16.43 13.75 -13.15
C SER A 59 15.80 13.91 -14.53
N MET A 60 14.47 14.03 -14.66
CA MET A 60 13.77 14.07 -15.96
C MET A 60 14.26 15.22 -16.86
N THR A 61 14.71 16.33 -16.27
CA THR A 61 15.18 17.51 -16.99
C THR A 61 16.63 17.39 -17.49
N THR A 62 17.46 16.58 -16.82
CA THR A 62 18.90 16.45 -17.09
C THR A 62 19.28 15.12 -17.71
N ASP A 63 18.55 14.06 -17.38
CA ASP A 63 18.72 12.69 -17.85
C ASP A 63 17.35 11.96 -17.87
N PRO A 64 16.55 12.19 -18.92
CA PRO A 64 15.23 11.58 -19.06
C PRO A 64 15.28 10.05 -19.20
N ALA A 65 16.37 9.48 -19.71
CA ALA A 65 16.53 8.04 -19.84
C ALA A 65 16.67 7.38 -18.48
N THR A 66 17.55 7.90 -17.61
CA THR A 66 17.69 7.41 -16.24
C THR A 66 16.42 7.61 -15.43
N ALA A 67 15.71 8.74 -15.62
CA ALA A 67 14.42 8.97 -14.96
C ALA A 67 13.35 7.95 -15.37
N LEU A 68 13.27 7.59 -16.66
CA LEU A 68 12.35 6.58 -17.16
C LEU A 68 12.68 5.19 -16.60
N GLU A 69 13.96 4.79 -16.58
CA GLU A 69 14.38 3.49 -16.02
C GLU A 69 14.07 3.38 -14.52
N LYS A 70 14.25 4.46 -13.77
CA LYS A 70 13.83 4.50 -12.36
C LYS A 70 12.31 4.38 -12.21
N LEU A 71 11.53 5.05 -13.04
CA LEU A 71 10.08 4.94 -13.01
C LEU A 71 9.60 3.51 -13.37
N LYS A 72 10.24 2.87 -14.36
CA LYS A 72 10.02 1.45 -14.70
C LYS A 72 10.35 0.54 -13.51
N THR A 73 11.44 0.80 -12.80
CA THR A 73 11.83 0.05 -11.60
C THR A 73 10.77 0.20 -10.50
N VAL A 74 10.34 1.43 -10.21
CA VAL A 74 9.26 1.71 -9.24
C VAL A 74 7.98 0.97 -9.60
N SER A 75 7.60 0.98 -10.88
CA SER A 75 6.42 0.24 -11.36
C SER A 75 6.56 -1.26 -11.15
N ALA A 76 7.73 -1.84 -11.46
CA ALA A 76 7.98 -3.27 -11.28
C ALA A 76 8.00 -3.69 -9.79
N ASP A 77 8.58 -2.86 -8.92
CA ASP A 77 8.61 -3.09 -7.47
C ASP A 77 7.21 -3.00 -6.86
N PHE A 78 6.41 -2.02 -7.31
CA PHE A 78 5.02 -1.89 -6.91
C PHE A 78 4.19 -3.10 -7.36
N HIS A 79 4.30 -3.51 -8.63
CA HIS A 79 3.67 -4.72 -9.17
C HIS A 79 4.02 -5.97 -8.34
N THR A 80 5.30 -6.12 -8.01
CA THR A 80 5.80 -7.23 -7.18
C THR A 80 5.20 -7.19 -5.77
N ALA A 81 5.07 -6.00 -5.17
CA ALA A 81 4.45 -5.83 -3.86
C ALA A 81 2.95 -6.18 -3.91
N VAL A 82 2.23 -5.73 -4.94
CA VAL A 82 0.81 -6.03 -5.17
C VAL A 82 0.58 -7.54 -5.24
N GLY A 83 1.45 -8.27 -5.94
CA GLY A 83 1.39 -9.74 -6.04
C GLY A 83 1.55 -10.48 -4.71
N LYS A 84 2.13 -9.84 -3.69
CA LYS A 84 2.34 -10.41 -2.35
C LYS A 84 1.16 -10.18 -1.41
N LEU A 85 0.29 -9.20 -1.70
CA LEU A 85 -0.82 -8.83 -0.84
C LEU A 85 -1.80 -9.99 -0.64
N LYS A 86 -2.26 -10.17 0.60
CA LYS A 86 -3.14 -11.27 0.99
C LYS A 86 -4.59 -10.82 1.18
N ASN A 87 -4.81 -9.57 1.58
CA ASN A 87 -6.14 -9.03 1.70
C ASN A 87 -6.69 -8.65 0.32
N VAL A 88 -7.87 -9.18 -0.04
CA VAL A 88 -8.50 -8.99 -1.35
C VAL A 88 -8.87 -7.53 -1.65
N ASP A 89 -9.34 -6.77 -0.66
CA ASP A 89 -9.75 -5.38 -0.84
C ASP A 89 -8.53 -4.48 -1.06
N VAL A 90 -7.48 -4.67 -0.25
CA VAL A 90 -6.21 -3.97 -0.41
C VAL A 90 -5.55 -4.34 -1.73
N LYS A 91 -5.56 -5.63 -2.10
CA LYS A 91 -5.01 -6.11 -3.37
C LYS A 91 -5.72 -5.48 -4.56
N LYS A 92 -7.06 -5.44 -4.58
CA LYS A 92 -7.83 -4.84 -5.67
C LYS A 92 -7.54 -3.34 -5.84
N ALA A 93 -7.45 -2.59 -4.73
CA ALA A 93 -7.09 -1.18 -4.78
C ALA A 93 -5.65 -1.00 -5.29
N ALA A 94 -4.72 -1.84 -4.83
CA ALA A 94 -3.33 -1.80 -5.26
C ALA A 94 -3.16 -2.22 -6.73
N GLU A 95 -3.92 -3.19 -7.24
CA GLU A 95 -3.93 -3.57 -8.67
C GLU A 95 -4.41 -2.42 -9.57
N THR A 96 -5.35 -1.60 -9.08
CA THR A 96 -5.81 -0.42 -9.81
C THR A 96 -4.68 0.61 -9.90
N ALA A 97 -4.01 0.90 -8.77
CA ALA A 97 -2.84 1.78 -8.75
C ALA A 97 -1.69 1.26 -9.61
N ASP A 98 -1.48 -0.06 -9.66
CA ASP A 98 -0.44 -0.71 -10.48
C ASP A 98 -0.67 -0.49 -11.98
N ALA A 99 -1.93 -0.61 -12.41
CA ALA A 99 -2.33 -0.31 -13.78
C ALA A 99 -2.11 1.18 -14.12
N SER A 100 -2.49 2.09 -13.22
CA SER A 100 -2.26 3.54 -13.41
C SER A 100 -0.78 3.90 -13.45
N LEU A 101 0.05 3.24 -12.63
CA LEU A 101 1.50 3.45 -12.62
C LEU A 101 2.15 2.95 -13.91
N THR A 102 1.71 1.79 -14.40
CA THR A 102 2.14 1.25 -15.71
C THR A 102 1.74 2.21 -16.84
N ALA A 103 0.51 2.71 -16.83
CA ALA A 103 0.06 3.68 -17.82
C ALA A 103 0.87 4.99 -17.77
N LEU A 104 1.25 5.46 -16.57
CA LEU A 104 2.13 6.61 -16.42
C LEU A 104 3.51 6.35 -17.04
N VAL A 105 4.12 5.19 -16.78
CA VAL A 105 5.40 4.77 -17.38
C VAL A 105 5.30 4.78 -18.90
N ASP A 106 4.26 4.18 -19.47
CA ASP A 106 4.04 4.12 -20.93
C ASP A 106 3.95 5.52 -21.55
N LYS A 107 3.27 6.46 -20.86
CA LYS A 107 3.18 7.85 -21.30
C LYS A 107 4.53 8.57 -21.22
N VAL A 108 5.29 8.38 -20.16
CA VAL A 108 6.64 8.96 -20.04
C VAL A 108 7.57 8.40 -21.11
N GLU A 109 7.50 7.10 -21.41
CA GLU A 109 8.27 6.46 -22.48
C GLU A 109 7.90 7.01 -23.86
N ALA A 110 6.60 7.17 -24.14
CA ALA A 110 6.13 7.76 -25.39
C ALA A 110 6.61 9.20 -25.57
N VAL A 111 6.56 10.01 -24.51
CA VAL A 111 7.09 11.39 -24.50
C VAL A 111 8.60 11.41 -24.70
N SER A 112 9.33 10.49 -24.08
CA SER A 112 10.79 10.36 -24.24
C SER A 112 11.18 9.98 -25.67
N ALA A 113 10.41 9.07 -26.29
CA ALA A 113 10.66 8.62 -27.67
C ALA A 113 10.29 9.67 -28.73
N ASN A 114 9.26 10.48 -28.49
CA ASN A 114 8.83 11.53 -29.41
C ASN A 114 8.31 12.78 -28.67
N PRO A 115 9.21 13.64 -28.18
CA PRO A 115 8.83 14.81 -27.38
C PRO A 115 8.02 15.85 -28.17
N ALA A 116 8.15 15.88 -29.50
CA ALA A 116 7.38 16.79 -30.35
C ALA A 116 5.89 16.42 -30.48
N SER A 117 5.54 15.17 -30.16
CA SER A 117 4.15 14.67 -30.13
C SER A 117 3.66 14.36 -28.72
N ALA A 118 4.33 14.91 -27.71
CA ALA A 118 4.01 14.67 -26.30
C ALA A 118 2.59 15.16 -25.97
N ASP A 119 1.72 14.22 -25.63
CA ASP A 119 0.40 14.51 -25.07
C ASP A 119 0.55 14.78 -23.58
N THR A 120 0.85 16.04 -23.25
CA THR A 120 1.08 16.49 -21.87
C THR A 120 -0.19 16.45 -21.03
N THR A 121 -1.38 16.46 -21.64
CA THR A 121 -2.65 16.26 -20.95
C THR A 121 -2.78 14.80 -20.53
N ALA A 122 -2.56 13.85 -21.45
CA ALA A 122 -2.61 12.42 -21.11
C ALA A 122 -1.55 12.02 -20.07
N LEU A 123 -0.38 12.69 -20.08
CA LEU A 123 0.64 12.49 -19.05
C LEU A 123 0.20 12.99 -17.67
N GLN A 124 -0.42 14.19 -17.61
CA GLN A 124 -0.97 14.74 -16.37
C GLN A 124 -2.12 13.88 -15.85
N ASP A 125 -3.03 13.44 -16.72
CA ASP A 125 -4.14 12.57 -16.35
C ASP A 125 -3.65 11.25 -15.75
N ALA A 126 -2.60 10.64 -16.34
CA ALA A 126 -1.99 9.43 -15.80
C ALA A 126 -1.36 9.68 -14.41
N ALA A 127 -0.68 10.82 -14.21
CA ALA A 127 -0.10 11.17 -12.92
C ALA A 127 -1.18 11.43 -11.85
N THR A 128 -2.28 12.06 -12.23
CA THR A 128 -3.46 12.25 -11.36
C THR A 128 -4.09 10.91 -11.01
N ALA A 129 -4.26 10.00 -11.97
CA ALA A 129 -4.80 8.66 -11.72
C ALA A 129 -3.98 7.89 -10.68
N VAL A 130 -2.65 7.89 -10.79
CA VAL A 130 -1.75 7.29 -9.78
C VAL A 130 -1.99 7.90 -8.39
N SER A 131 -2.09 9.23 -8.33
CA SER A 131 -2.31 9.96 -7.07
C SER A 131 -3.66 9.61 -6.43
N ASP A 132 -4.72 9.57 -7.25
CA ASP A 132 -6.07 9.23 -6.81
C ASP A 132 -6.17 7.77 -6.34
N ASP A 133 -5.50 6.86 -7.03
CA ASP A 133 -5.47 5.44 -6.65
C ASP A 133 -4.67 5.23 -5.35
N PHE A 134 -3.58 5.95 -5.15
CA PHE A 134 -2.84 5.95 -3.88
C PHE A 134 -3.71 6.48 -2.72
N VAL A 135 -4.51 7.52 -2.95
CA VAL A 135 -5.51 7.98 -1.98
C VAL A 135 -6.58 6.91 -1.74
N ALA A 136 -7.02 6.18 -2.78
CA ALA A 136 -7.98 5.10 -2.65
C ALA A 136 -7.44 3.94 -1.81
N ILE A 137 -6.17 3.55 -1.99
CA ILE A 137 -5.48 2.60 -1.11
C ILE A 137 -5.48 3.12 0.34
N GLY A 138 -5.15 4.39 0.55
CA GLY A 138 -5.19 5.02 1.88
C GLY A 138 -6.56 4.89 2.54
N LYS A 139 -7.64 5.18 1.80
CA LYS A 139 -9.04 5.01 2.27
C LYS A 139 -9.35 3.57 2.63
N VAL A 140 -8.93 2.60 1.80
CA VAL A 140 -9.07 1.17 2.12
C VAL A 140 -8.30 0.84 3.39
N CYS A 141 -7.12 1.42 3.59
CA CYS A 141 -6.25 1.14 4.73
C CYS A 141 -6.58 1.91 6.00
N THR A 142 -7.57 2.81 5.98
CA THR A 142 -8.06 3.47 7.18
C THR A 142 -9.03 2.53 7.92
N PRO A 143 -8.94 2.39 9.26
CA PRO A 143 -9.84 1.56 10.06
C PRO A 143 -11.27 2.11 10.11
#